data_AF-A0AAN6D8Q3-F1
#
_entry.id   AF-A0AAN6D8Q3-F1
#
_cell.length_a   1.000
_cell.length_b   1.000
_cell.length_c   1.000
_cell.angle_alpha   90.00
_cell.angle_beta   90.00
_cell.angle_gamma   90.00
#
_symmetry.space_group_name_H-M   'P 1'
#
loop_
_entity.id
_entity.type
_entity.pdbx_description
1 polymer ?
#
loop_
_entity_poly.entity_id
_entity_poly.type
_entity_poly.pdbx_seq_one_letter_code
_entity_poly.pdbx_strand_id
1 'polypeptide(L)'
;MWSGASPQEQIIEASRRNNVDLLASVTEAHPENIAELINVSKDATGNTPLHLCCKYGCYEVLDKLLDIEGVDVDPKHPISGETPLHYAVHYSFEEPEYAKFLIENLLEVGADPTIRNKDGLKPAQLLGDANEDIRMLLDGAEYAANVQQDEEEEVDDGPSDEE
;
A
#
# COMPACT_ATOMS: atom_id res chain seq x y z
N MET A 1 -25.87 -21.13 16.43
CA MET A 1 -25.85 -20.28 15.23
C MET A 1 -24.39 -20.17 14.82
N TRP A 2 -24.05 -20.70 13.65
CA TRP A 2 -22.74 -20.52 13.04
C TRP A 2 -22.57 -19.00 12.86
N SER A 3 -21.69 -18.38 13.64
CA SER A 3 -21.38 -16.96 13.45
C SER A 3 -20.77 -16.84 12.06
N GLY A 4 -21.31 -15.93 11.23
CA GLY A 4 -20.65 -15.58 9.97
C GLY A 4 -19.22 -15.08 10.23
N ALA A 5 -18.39 -15.10 9.18
CA ALA A 5 -17.07 -14.48 9.21
C ALA A 5 -17.19 -13.02 9.73
N SER A 6 -16.25 -12.58 10.55
CA SER A 6 -16.24 -11.19 11.01
C SER A 6 -16.04 -10.23 9.83
N PRO A 7 -16.41 -8.95 9.95
CA PRO A 7 -16.13 -7.95 8.90
C PRO A 7 -14.63 -7.90 8.53
N GLN A 8 -13.72 -8.04 9.49
CA GLN A 8 -12.28 -8.11 9.19
C GLN A 8 -11.93 -9.35 8.36
N GLU A 9 -12.46 -10.52 8.72
CA GLU A 9 -12.24 -11.75 7.96
C GLU A 9 -12.81 -11.64 6.54
N GLN A 10 -13.95 -10.97 6.38
CA GLN A 10 -14.57 -10.74 5.06
C GLN A 10 -13.73 -9.78 4.20
N ILE A 11 -13.17 -8.70 4.75
CA ILE A 11 -12.26 -7.80 4.01
C ILE A 11 -10.99 -8.56 3.59
N ILE A 12 -10.41 -9.33 4.50
CA ILE A 12 -9.23 -10.16 4.21
C ILE A 12 -9.51 -11.18 3.11
N GLU A 13 -10.68 -11.83 3.15
CA GLU A 13 -11.07 -12.80 2.13
C GLU A 13 -11.39 -12.14 0.79
N ALA A 14 -12.03 -10.97 0.79
CA ALA A 14 -12.27 -10.17 -0.40
C ALA A 14 -10.96 -9.79 -1.10
N SER A 15 -10.00 -9.30 -0.31
CA SER A 15 -8.65 -8.90 -0.77
C SER A 15 -7.84 -10.07 -1.31
N ARG A 16 -8.00 -11.26 -0.73
CA ARG A 16 -7.30 -12.48 -1.17
C ARG A 16 -7.86 -13.06 -2.48
N ARG A 17 -9.13 -12.83 -2.77
CA ARG A 17 -9.84 -13.44 -3.92
C ARG A 17 -10.25 -12.45 -5.00
N ASN A 18 -9.82 -11.20 -4.91
CA ASN A 18 -10.28 -10.11 -5.76
C ASN A 18 -11.83 -10.02 -5.81
N ASN A 19 -12.50 -10.25 -4.68
CA ASN A 19 -13.97 -10.29 -4.62
C ASN A 19 -14.54 -8.91 -4.27
N VAL A 20 -14.80 -8.11 -5.29
CA VAL A 20 -15.36 -6.75 -5.16
C VAL A 20 -16.77 -6.72 -4.59
N ASP A 21 -17.59 -7.75 -4.84
CA ASP A 21 -18.97 -7.82 -4.34
C ASP A 21 -18.98 -8.04 -2.83
N LEU A 22 -18.10 -8.92 -2.33
CA LEU A 22 -17.93 -9.14 -0.90
C LEU A 22 -17.40 -7.87 -0.23
N LEU A 23 -16.39 -7.22 -0.81
CA LEU A 23 -15.91 -5.94 -0.28
C LEU A 23 -17.04 -4.91 -0.21
N ALA A 24 -17.78 -4.71 -1.30
CA ALA A 24 -18.91 -3.77 -1.35
C ALA A 24 -19.96 -4.07 -0.27
N SER A 25 -20.29 -5.35 -0.05
CA SER A 25 -21.24 -5.73 1.00
C SER A 25 -20.76 -5.33 2.41
N VAL A 26 -19.46 -5.36 2.67
CA VAL A 26 -18.88 -4.96 3.96
C VAL A 26 -18.79 -3.45 4.07
N THR A 27 -18.37 -2.75 3.01
CA THR A 27 -18.28 -1.27 3.03
C THR A 27 -19.66 -0.63 3.18
N GLU A 28 -20.69 -1.16 2.52
CA GLU A 28 -22.09 -0.72 2.66
C GLU A 28 -22.67 -0.99 4.06
N ALA A 29 -22.27 -2.09 4.70
CA ALA A 29 -22.71 -2.43 6.05
C ALA A 29 -22.01 -1.60 7.15
N HIS A 30 -20.84 -1.02 6.86
CA HIS A 30 -19.99 -0.32 7.84
C HIS A 30 -19.47 1.06 7.36
N PRO A 31 -20.31 1.95 6.81
CA PRO A 31 -19.84 3.14 6.10
C PRO A 31 -19.08 4.15 6.96
N GLU A 32 -19.42 4.28 8.25
CA GLU A 32 -18.84 5.36 9.08
C GLU A 32 -17.41 5.08 9.58
N ASN A 33 -17.01 3.81 9.68
CA ASN A 33 -15.69 3.42 10.22
C ASN A 33 -14.92 2.48 9.28
N ILE A 34 -15.25 2.51 7.98
CA ILE A 34 -14.71 1.53 7.03
C ILE A 34 -13.19 1.62 6.90
N ALA A 35 -12.62 2.83 6.89
CA ALA A 35 -11.17 3.04 6.82
C ALA A 35 -10.45 2.47 8.06
N GLU A 36 -10.93 2.77 9.27
CA GLU A 36 -10.39 2.21 10.50
C GLU A 36 -10.48 0.67 10.49
N LEU A 37 -11.63 0.13 10.08
CA LEU A 37 -11.85 -1.31 9.98
C LEU A 37 -10.87 -1.97 9.00
N ILE A 38 -10.61 -1.36 7.84
CA ILE A 38 -9.62 -1.83 6.86
C ILE A 38 -8.21 -1.80 7.47
N ASN A 39 -7.83 -0.69 8.12
CA ASN A 39 -6.49 -0.48 8.67
C ASN A 39 -6.14 -1.47 9.79
N VAL A 40 -7.14 -1.87 10.61
CA VAL A 40 -6.94 -2.86 11.67
C VAL A 40 -7.11 -4.30 11.21
N SER A 41 -7.65 -4.53 10.00
CA SER A 41 -7.85 -5.88 9.47
C SER A 41 -6.52 -6.53 9.09
N LYS A 42 -6.27 -7.73 9.60
CA LYS A 42 -5.06 -8.52 9.31
C LYS A 42 -5.39 -9.99 9.22
N ASP A 43 -4.70 -10.70 8.33
CA ASP A 43 -4.76 -12.16 8.31
C ASP A 43 -3.94 -12.77 9.45
N ALA A 44 -3.99 -14.10 9.59
CA ALA A 44 -3.28 -14.82 10.66
C ALA A 44 -1.75 -14.66 10.64
N THR A 45 -1.17 -14.18 9.54
CA THR A 45 0.27 -13.91 9.40
C THR A 45 0.62 -12.43 9.61
N GLY A 46 -0.38 -11.56 9.70
CA GLY A 46 -0.22 -10.12 9.89
C GLY A 46 -0.28 -9.30 8.60
N ASN A 47 -0.65 -9.89 7.45
CA ASN A 47 -0.86 -9.14 6.22
C ASN A 47 -2.14 -8.31 6.32
N THR A 48 -2.05 -7.03 5.98
CA THR A 48 -3.24 -6.17 5.79
C THR A 48 -3.92 -6.47 4.45
N PRO A 49 -5.13 -5.94 4.20
CA PRO A 49 -5.81 -6.04 2.91
C PRO A 49 -4.90 -5.68 1.72
N LEU A 50 -4.21 -4.54 1.78
CA LEU A 50 -3.33 -4.05 0.71
C LEU A 50 -2.16 -5.01 0.45
N HIS A 51 -1.53 -5.57 1.50
CA HIS A 51 -0.50 -6.60 1.32
C HIS A 51 -1.02 -7.80 0.52
N LEU A 52 -2.23 -8.28 0.84
CA LEU A 52 -2.82 -9.43 0.16
C LEU A 52 -3.16 -9.11 -1.29
N CYS A 53 -3.68 -7.91 -1.56
CA CYS A 53 -3.93 -7.47 -2.93
C CYS A 53 -2.64 -7.45 -3.76
N CYS A 54 -1.57 -6.87 -3.23
CA CYS A 54 -0.28 -6.83 -3.91
C CYS A 54 0.37 -8.22 -4.05
N LYS A 55 0.19 -9.09 -3.05
CA LYS A 55 0.69 -10.47 -3.07
C LYS A 55 0.07 -11.31 -4.19
N TYR A 56 -1.23 -11.14 -4.41
CA TYR A 56 -2.04 -12.01 -5.25
C TYR A 56 -2.54 -11.32 -6.53
N GLY A 57 -2.08 -10.10 -6.80
CA GLY A 57 -2.52 -9.33 -7.96
C GLY A 57 -4.01 -8.97 -7.96
N CYS A 58 -4.63 -8.75 -6.80
CA CYS A 58 -6.06 -8.42 -6.71
C CYS A 58 -6.31 -6.92 -6.93
N TYR A 59 -6.20 -6.49 -8.19
CA TYR A 59 -6.22 -5.10 -8.62
C TYR A 59 -7.56 -4.39 -8.39
N GLU A 60 -8.70 -5.03 -8.67
CA GLU A 60 -10.01 -4.38 -8.53
C GLU A 60 -10.36 -4.12 -7.07
N VAL A 61 -9.96 -5.03 -6.17
CA VAL A 61 -10.11 -4.81 -4.74
C VAL A 61 -9.10 -3.78 -4.24
N LEU A 62 -7.86 -3.79 -4.73
CA LEU A 62 -6.88 -2.75 -4.37
C LEU A 62 -7.41 -1.36 -4.70
N ASP A 63 -7.83 -1.15 -5.94
CA ASP A 63 -8.39 0.11 -6.46
C ASP A 63 -9.50 0.64 -5.54
N LYS A 64 -10.48 -0.22 -5.22
CA LYS A 64 -11.56 0.13 -4.29
C LYS A 64 -11.13 0.44 -2.87
N LEU A 65 -10.07 -0.19 -2.38
CA LEU A 65 -9.53 0.08 -1.04
C LEU A 65 -8.80 1.41 -1.01
N LEU A 66 -8.05 1.75 -2.08
CA LEU A 66 -7.31 3.00 -2.19
C LEU A 66 -8.23 4.22 -2.40
N ASP A 67 -9.41 4.02 -3.00
CA ASP A 67 -10.47 5.05 -3.11
C ASP A 67 -11.10 5.46 -1.76
N ILE A 68 -10.85 4.71 -0.69
CA ILE A 68 -11.44 4.98 0.63
C ILE A 68 -10.51 5.94 1.39
N GLU A 69 -11.01 7.16 1.64
CA GLU A 69 -10.29 8.17 2.42
C GLU A 69 -9.92 7.64 3.82
N GLY A 70 -8.65 7.84 4.20
CA GLY A 70 -8.11 7.44 5.50
C GLY A 70 -7.60 5.99 5.58
N VAL A 71 -7.64 5.23 4.48
CA VAL A 71 -6.94 3.93 4.42
C VAL A 71 -5.43 4.17 4.45
N ASP A 72 -4.74 3.43 5.33
CA ASP A 72 -3.28 3.44 5.44
C ASP A 72 -2.67 2.67 4.27
N VAL A 73 -1.88 3.38 3.46
CA VAL A 73 -1.25 2.86 2.24
C VAL A 73 0.11 2.21 2.49
N ASP A 74 0.76 2.53 3.62
CA ASP A 74 2.12 2.07 3.97
C ASP A 74 2.21 1.21 5.26
N PRO A 75 1.23 0.33 5.56
CA PRO A 75 1.32 -0.50 6.74
C PRO A 75 2.51 -1.44 6.61
N LYS A 76 3.33 -1.56 7.67
CA LYS A 76 4.46 -2.48 7.70
C LYS A 76 4.04 -3.86 8.20
N HIS A 77 4.34 -4.90 7.44
CA HIS A 77 4.17 -6.29 7.86
C HIS A 77 4.99 -6.56 9.14
N PRO A 78 4.40 -7.18 10.19
CA PRO A 78 5.02 -7.26 11.51
C PRO A 78 6.32 -8.07 11.54
N ILE A 79 6.50 -9.03 10.64
CA ILE A 79 7.67 -9.92 10.63
C ILE A 79 8.76 -9.38 9.70
N SER A 80 8.45 -9.04 8.46
CA SER A 80 9.43 -8.60 7.46
C SER A 80 9.62 -7.08 7.42
N GLY A 81 8.69 -6.30 7.96
CA GLY A 81 8.70 -4.83 7.87
C GLY A 81 8.40 -4.30 6.47
N GLU A 82 8.00 -5.17 5.54
CA GLU A 82 7.65 -4.83 4.17
C GLU A 82 6.30 -4.12 4.12
N THR A 83 6.13 -3.21 3.15
CA THR A 83 4.89 -2.48 2.85
C THR A 83 4.16 -3.14 1.67
N PRO A 84 2.93 -2.73 1.32
CA PRO A 84 2.27 -3.18 0.09
C PRO A 84 3.12 -3.00 -1.18
N LEU A 85 3.88 -1.90 -1.30
CA LEU A 85 4.82 -1.68 -2.42
C LEU A 85 5.90 -2.77 -2.52
N HIS A 86 6.46 -3.25 -1.39
CA HIS A 86 7.41 -4.36 -1.42
C HIS A 86 6.76 -5.65 -1.94
N TYR A 87 5.51 -5.91 -1.55
CA TYR A 87 4.77 -7.09 -2.00
C TYR A 87 4.45 -7.02 -3.50
N ALA A 88 4.11 -5.83 -4.01
CA ALA A 88 3.88 -5.63 -5.44
C ALA A 88 5.17 -5.85 -6.25
N VAL A 89 6.33 -5.45 -5.70
CA VAL A 89 7.64 -5.77 -6.29
C VAL A 89 7.90 -7.28 -6.33
N HIS A 90 7.61 -8.02 -5.26
CA HIS A 90 7.73 -9.50 -5.30
C HIS A 90 6.81 -10.12 -6.35
N TYR A 91 5.58 -9.62 -6.48
CA TYR A 91 4.63 -10.09 -7.50
C TYR A 91 5.10 -9.81 -8.93
N SER A 92 5.90 -8.75 -9.14
CA SER A 92 6.44 -8.40 -10.46
C SER A 92 7.39 -9.42 -11.07
N PHE A 93 7.96 -10.33 -10.27
CA PHE A 93 8.77 -11.43 -10.80
C PHE A 93 7.93 -12.52 -11.47
N GLU A 94 6.64 -12.59 -11.14
CA GLU A 94 5.68 -13.53 -11.73
C GLU A 94 4.90 -12.86 -12.87
N GLU A 95 4.39 -11.64 -12.64
CA GLU A 95 3.45 -10.94 -13.53
C GLU A 95 3.82 -9.44 -13.63
N PRO A 96 4.88 -9.07 -14.38
CA PRO A 96 5.46 -7.73 -14.35
C PRO A 96 4.53 -6.62 -14.86
N GLU A 97 3.76 -6.88 -15.92
CA GLU A 97 2.82 -5.88 -16.47
C GLU A 97 1.70 -5.54 -15.47
N TYR A 98 1.18 -6.55 -14.76
CA TYR A 98 0.15 -6.34 -13.75
C TYR A 98 0.72 -5.72 -12.48
N ALA A 99 1.92 -6.15 -12.05
CA ALA A 99 2.58 -5.56 -10.89
C ALA A 99 2.89 -4.07 -11.09
N LYS A 100 3.26 -3.66 -12.32
CA LYS A 100 3.44 -2.25 -12.66
C LYS A 100 2.18 -1.44 -12.37
N PHE A 101 1.01 -1.94 -12.77
CA PHE A 101 -0.27 -1.28 -12.47
C PHE A 101 -0.53 -1.15 -10.96
N LEU A 102 -0.25 -2.19 -10.16
CA LEU A 102 -0.40 -2.13 -8.70
C LEU A 102 0.54 -1.07 -8.07
N ILE A 103 1.76 -0.97 -8.58
CA ILE A 103 2.76 -0.01 -8.11
C ILE A 103 2.35 1.40 -8.49
N GLU A 104 1.92 1.63 -9.72
CA GLU A 104 1.40 2.93 -10.17
C GLU A 104 0.23 3.39 -9.28
N ASN A 105 -0.78 2.54 -9.07
CA ASN A 105 -1.93 2.89 -8.21
C ASN A 105 -1.51 3.24 -6.78
N LEU A 106 -0.58 2.50 -6.18
CA LEU A 106 -0.08 2.79 -4.84
C LEU A 106 0.67 4.13 -4.78
N LEU A 107 1.53 4.40 -5.76
CA LEU A 107 2.30 5.64 -5.84
C LEU A 107 1.39 6.85 -6.10
N GLU A 108 0.36 6.70 -6.93
CA GLU A 108 -0.61 7.76 -7.23
C GLU A 108 -1.36 8.25 -5.99
N VAL A 109 -1.64 7.36 -5.04
CA VAL A 109 -2.26 7.72 -3.75
C VAL A 109 -1.25 8.04 -2.65
N GLY A 110 0.03 8.16 -2.99
CA GLY A 110 1.07 8.66 -2.10
C GLY A 110 1.79 7.61 -1.25
N ALA A 111 1.79 6.33 -1.65
CA ALA A 111 2.62 5.33 -0.99
C ALA A 111 4.11 5.69 -1.06
N ASP A 112 4.82 5.61 0.06
CA ASP A 112 6.22 6.02 0.19
C ASP A 112 7.18 4.92 -0.36
N PRO A 113 7.85 5.16 -1.51
CA PRO A 113 8.78 4.19 -2.09
C PRO A 113 10.11 4.11 -1.34
N THR A 114 10.32 4.94 -0.31
CA THR A 114 11.58 5.03 0.43
C THR A 114 11.59 4.20 1.72
N ILE A 115 10.44 3.66 2.13
CA ILE A 115 10.32 2.84 3.35
C ILE A 115 11.20 1.61 3.25
N ARG A 116 11.99 1.38 4.30
CA ARG A 116 12.84 0.20 4.42
C ARG A 116 12.17 -0.94 5.19
N ASN A 117 12.25 -2.14 4.63
CA ASN A 117 11.93 -3.38 5.33
C ASN A 117 12.95 -3.68 6.45
N LYS A 118 12.81 -4.81 7.16
CA LYS A 118 13.72 -5.19 8.26
C LYS A 118 15.12 -5.59 7.81
N ASP A 119 15.31 -5.92 6.54
CA ASP A 119 16.63 -6.12 5.94
C ASP A 119 17.29 -4.79 5.54
N GLY A 120 16.59 -3.66 5.76
CA GLY A 120 17.07 -2.33 5.41
C GLY A 120 16.90 -1.98 3.94
N LEU A 121 16.14 -2.77 3.17
CA LEU A 121 15.95 -2.58 1.73
C LEU A 121 14.66 -1.81 1.45
N LYS A 122 14.73 -0.89 0.48
CA LYS A 122 13.56 -0.24 -0.15
C LYS A 122 12.93 -1.17 -1.20
N PRO A 123 11.68 -0.96 -1.64
CA PRO A 123 11.04 -1.76 -2.68
C PRO A 123 11.90 -1.92 -3.95
N ALA A 124 12.43 -0.81 -4.51
CA ALA A 124 13.24 -0.85 -5.73
C ALA A 124 14.49 -1.73 -5.60
N GLN A 125 15.07 -1.84 -4.40
CA GLN A 125 16.30 -2.59 -4.14
C GLN A 125 16.08 -4.11 -4.16
N LEU A 126 14.84 -4.58 -4.10
CA LEU A 126 14.51 -6.01 -4.20
C LEU A 126 14.63 -6.53 -5.64
N LEU A 127 14.53 -5.65 -6.66
CA LEU A 127 14.54 -6.02 -8.07
C LEU A 127 15.91 -6.48 -8.59
N GLY A 128 17.01 -5.96 -8.01
CA GLY A 128 18.35 -6.16 -8.56
C GLY A 128 18.43 -5.67 -10.01
N ASP A 129 18.84 -6.55 -10.93
CA ASP A 129 18.94 -6.27 -12.37
C ASP A 129 17.65 -6.62 -13.15
N ALA A 130 16.59 -7.10 -12.48
CA ALA A 130 15.33 -7.47 -13.11
C ALA A 130 14.35 -6.28 -13.19
N ASN A 131 13.34 -6.39 -14.07
CA ASN A 131 12.23 -5.44 -14.21
C ASN A 131 12.67 -3.95 -14.19
N GLU A 132 13.60 -3.60 -15.09
CA GLU A 132 14.20 -2.26 -15.16
C GLU A 132 13.15 -1.15 -15.20
N ASP A 133 12.06 -1.34 -15.95
CA ASP A 133 10.96 -0.37 -16.02
C ASP A 133 10.31 -0.10 -14.65
N ILE A 134 10.12 -1.13 -13.82
CA ILE A 134 9.55 -1.00 -12.48
C ILE A 134 10.56 -0.34 -11.54
N ARG A 135 11.85 -0.69 -11.68
CA ARG A 135 12.92 -0.02 -10.92
C ARG A 135 12.95 1.47 -11.24
N MET A 136 12.90 1.84 -12.52
CA MET A 136 12.87 3.25 -12.95
C MET A 136 11.63 3.99 -12.44
N LEU A 137 10.47 3.34 -12.41
CA LEU A 137 9.24 3.90 -11.83
C LEU A 137 9.42 4.24 -10.34
N LEU A 138 9.92 3.29 -9.55
CA LEU A 138 10.14 3.47 -8.11
C LEU A 138 11.25 4.48 -7.81
N ASP A 139 12.37 4.42 -8.54
CA ASP A 139 13.48 5.38 -8.40
C ASP A 139 13.02 6.81 -8.76
N GLY A 140 12.17 6.94 -9.78
CA GLY A 140 11.56 8.21 -10.17
C GLY A 140 10.62 8.77 -9.10
N ALA A 141 9.81 7.92 -8.49
CA ALA A 141 8.93 8.30 -7.38
C ALA A 141 9.74 8.70 -6.12
N GLU A 142 10.82 7.98 -5.80
CA GLU A 142 11.75 8.36 -4.74
C GLU A 142 12.38 9.74 -4.99
N TYR A 143 12.84 9.99 -6.22
CA TYR A 143 13.39 11.30 -6.56
C TYR A 143 12.37 12.42 -6.36
N ALA A 144 11.12 12.22 -6.81
CA ALA A 144 10.05 13.19 -6.62
C ALA A 144 9.74 13.46 -5.14
N ALA A 145 9.73 12.42 -4.30
CA ALA A 145 9.51 12.54 -2.86
C ALA A 145 10.62 13.35 -2.17
N ASN A 146 11.89 13.13 -2.55
CA ASN A 146 13.01 13.85 -1.95
C ASN A 146 13.04 15.34 -2.35
N VAL A 147 12.72 15.67 -3.62
CA VAL A 147 12.67 17.07 -4.07
C VAL A 147 11.61 17.88 -3.33
N GLN A 148 10.45 17.28 -3.05
CA GLN A 148 9.39 17.95 -2.29
C GLN A 148 9.82 18.25 -0.85
N GLN A 149 10.60 17.36 -0.21
CA GLN A 149 11.14 17.60 1.13
C GLN A 149 12.13 18.76 1.14
N ASP A 150 13.04 18.82 0.15
CA ASP A 150 14.02 19.90 0.05
C ASP A 150 13.35 21.28 -0.16
N GLU A 151 12.25 21.35 -0.93
CA GLU A 151 11.48 22.59 -1.13
C GLU A 151 10.69 23.04 0.12
N GLU A 152 10.24 22.11 0.95
CA GLU A 152 9.54 22.40 2.21
C GLU A 152 10.48 22.90 3.32
N GLU A 153 11.75 22.48 3.33
CA GLU A 153 12.74 22.93 4.33
C GLU A 153 13.27 24.36 4.06
N GLU A 154 13.23 24.85 2.82
CA GLU A 154 13.73 26.18 2.44
C GLU A 154 12.78 27.36 2.77
N VAL A 155 11.55 27.10 3.27
CA VAL A 155 10.53 28.14 3.53
C VAL A 155 10.43 28.61 5.00
N ASP A 156 11.28 28.16 5.92
CA ASP A 156 11.21 28.49 7.37
C ASP A 156 12.12 29.66 7.84
N ASP A 157 12.77 30.42 6.95
CA ASP A 157 13.66 31.52 7.38
C ASP A 157 12.97 32.91 7.37
N GLY A 158 11.79 32.99 7.98
CA GLY A 158 11.08 34.24 8.25
C GLY A 158 11.47 34.81 9.62
N PRO A 159 12.03 36.04 9.72
CA PRO A 159 12.61 36.52 10.97
C PRO A 159 11.57 36.63 12.08
N SER A 160 11.85 35.96 13.20
CA SER A 160 11.17 36.13 14.49
C SER A 160 11.71 37.39 15.17
N ASP A 161 10.79 38.32 15.49
CA ASP A 161 10.97 39.53 16.30
C ASP A 161 11.98 40.57 15.72
N GLU A 162 11.76 41.89 15.78
CA GLU A 162 11.35 42.72 16.90
C GLU A 162 10.72 44.03 16.37
N GLU A 163 9.59 44.47 16.94
CA GLU A 163 9.33 45.87 17.38
C GLU A 163 8.03 45.97 18.21
#